data_AF-A0A453QPM6-F1
#
_entry.id   AF-A0A453QPM6-F1
#
_cell.length_a   1.000
_cell.length_b   1.000
_cell.length_c   1.000
_cell.angle_alpha   90.00
_cell.angle_beta   90.00
_cell.angle_gamma   90.00
#
_symmetry.space_group_name_H-M   'P 1'
#
loop_
_entity.id
_entity.type
_entity.pdbx_description
1 polymer ?
#
loop_
_entity_poly.entity_id
_entity_poly.type
_entity_poly.pdbx_seq_one_letter_code
_entity_poly.pdbx_strand_id
1 'polypeptide(L)'
;VELIQVEQHLPADVTKVQLRWFCEKSGVVLFTAGYRDGRSEVYALSIDKQEVQKVASHDAGGGGGDPWENLHGYEMDRAAYLATLGVGYHTRGYCLD
;
A
#
# COMPACT_ATOMS: atom_id res chain seq x y z
N VAL A 1 -1.41 -11.60 -21.45
CA VAL A 1 -0.99 -11.13 -20.11
C VAL A 1 0.31 -10.39 -20.31
N GLU A 2 0.35 -9.10 -20.03
CA GLU A 2 1.58 -8.30 -20.08
C GLU A 2 2.33 -8.49 -18.75
N LEU A 3 3.65 -8.69 -18.82
CA LEU A 3 4.50 -8.92 -17.64
C LEU A 3 5.19 -7.62 -17.25
N ILE A 4 4.80 -7.05 -16.11
CA ILE A 4 5.46 -5.86 -15.55
C ILE A 4 6.78 -6.28 -14.89
N GLN A 5 7.89 -5.73 -15.38
CA GLN A 5 9.25 -6.06 -14.92
C GLN A 5 9.64 -5.21 -13.71
N VAL A 6 9.02 -5.47 -12.55
CA VAL A 6 9.24 -4.70 -11.31
C VAL A 6 10.72 -4.56 -10.94
N GLU A 7 11.52 -5.61 -11.19
CA GLU A 7 12.95 -5.66 -10.88
C GLU A 7 13.77 -4.57 -11.58
N GLN A 8 13.36 -4.12 -12.78
CA GLN A 8 14.06 -3.06 -13.52
C GLN A 8 13.94 -1.68 -12.85
N HIS A 9 12.96 -1.51 -11.97
CA HIS A 9 12.69 -0.25 -11.27
C HIS A 9 13.21 -0.25 -9.83
N LEU A 10 13.84 -1.34 -9.40
CA LEU A 10 14.36 -1.50 -8.05
C LEU A 10 15.88 -1.33 -8.03
N PRO A 11 16.46 -0.88 -6.91
CA PRO A 11 17.90 -0.89 -6.73
C PRO A 11 18.48 -2.31 -6.86
N ALA A 12 19.69 -2.43 -7.41
CA ALA A 12 20.33 -3.71 -7.70
C ALA A 12 20.66 -4.57 -6.46
N ASP A 13 20.66 -3.97 -5.27
CA ASP A 13 20.95 -4.63 -3.99
C ASP A 13 19.68 -5.16 -3.26
N VAL A 14 18.51 -5.09 -3.90
CA VAL A 14 17.29 -5.76 -3.42
C VAL A 14 17.50 -7.27 -3.42
N THR A 15 17.19 -7.91 -2.30
CA THR A 15 17.35 -9.36 -2.11
C THR A 15 16.02 -10.10 -2.00
N LYS A 16 14.93 -9.37 -1.72
CA LYS A 16 13.61 -9.94 -1.50
C LYS A 16 12.53 -8.94 -1.90
N VAL A 17 11.51 -9.42 -2.59
CA VAL A 17 10.29 -8.66 -2.90
C VAL A 17 9.08 -9.43 -2.34
N GLN A 18 8.16 -8.73 -1.70
CA GLN A 18 6.91 -9.32 -1.20
C GLN A 18 5.73 -8.43 -1.54
N LEU A 19 4.75 -8.99 -2.24
CA LEU A 19 3.46 -8.33 -2.44
C LEU A 19 2.75 -8.14 -1.09
N ARG A 20 2.26 -6.93 -0.83
CA ARG A 20 1.53 -6.60 0.40
C ARG A 20 0.06 -6.35 0.16
N TRP A 21 -0.27 -5.66 -0.93
CA TRP A 21 -1.66 -5.29 -1.21
C TRP A 21 -1.85 -4.95 -2.69
N PHE A 22 -2.98 -5.38 -3.24
CA PHE A 22 -3.50 -5.03 -4.57
C PHE A 22 -4.75 -4.14 -4.45
N CYS A 23 -4.67 -2.90 -4.94
CA CYS A 23 -5.77 -1.94 -5.02
C CYS A 23 -6.46 -2.05 -6.39
N GLU A 24 -7.52 -2.84 -6.46
CA GLU A 24 -8.19 -3.21 -7.71
C GLU A 24 -8.77 -2.00 -8.47
N LYS A 25 -9.34 -1.00 -7.79
CA LYS A 25 -9.99 0.14 -8.44
C LYS A 25 -8.99 1.16 -8.97
N SER A 26 -7.93 1.45 -8.22
CA SER A 26 -6.89 2.41 -8.63
C SER A 26 -5.78 1.80 -9.46
N GLY A 27 -5.73 0.47 -9.59
CA GLY A 27 -4.65 -0.22 -10.31
C GLY A 27 -3.28 -0.03 -9.63
N VAL A 28 -3.27 0.18 -8.31
CA VAL A 28 -2.05 0.35 -7.52
C VAL A 28 -1.68 -0.95 -6.81
N VAL A 29 -0.41 -1.32 -6.85
CA VAL A 29 0.12 -2.47 -6.13
C VAL A 29 1.16 -2.00 -5.12
N LEU A 30 0.95 -2.35 -3.85
CA LEU A 30 1.93 -2.11 -2.79
C LEU A 30 2.74 -3.37 -2.53
N PHE A 31 4.05 -3.22 -2.48
CA PHE A 31 4.98 -4.30 -2.16
C PHE A 31 6.17 -3.78 -1.34
N THR A 32 6.83 -4.68 -0.62
CA THR A 32 8.02 -4.38 0.17
C THR A 32 9.26 -4.95 -0.49
N ALA A 33 10.37 -4.21 -0.44
CA ALA A 33 11.70 -4.68 -0.85
C ALA A 33 12.61 -4.76 0.38
N GLY A 34 13.31 -5.89 0.52
CA GLY A 34 14.29 -6.13 1.57
C GLY A 34 15.72 -6.12 1.03
N TYR A 35 16.64 -5.55 1.81
CA TYR A 35 18.04 -5.36 1.44
C TYR A 35 18.97 -6.14 2.37
N ARG A 36 20.18 -6.44 1.87
CA ARG A 36 21.18 -7.22 2.64
C ARG A 36 21.67 -6.49 3.89
N ASP A 37 21.67 -5.16 3.87
CA ASP A 37 22.07 -4.30 4.99
C ASP A 37 21.00 -4.19 6.10
N GLY A 38 19.86 -4.87 5.94
CA GLY A 38 18.74 -4.83 6.87
C GLY A 38 17.74 -3.70 6.61
N ARG A 39 17.99 -2.84 5.62
CA ARG A 39 17.00 -1.86 5.17
C ARG A 39 15.77 -2.58 4.62
N SER A 40 14.60 -1.97 4.81
CA SER A 40 13.37 -2.40 4.16
C SER A 40 12.54 -1.21 3.70
N GLU A 41 12.09 -1.26 2.45
CA GLU A 41 11.39 -0.17 1.79
C GLU A 41 10.02 -0.62 1.28
N VAL A 42 9.08 0.32 1.17
CA VAL A 42 7.74 0.10 0.61
C VAL A 42 7.65 0.84 -0.71
N TYR A 43 7.08 0.17 -1.71
CA TYR A 43 6.90 0.68 -3.05
C TYR A 43 5.43 0.62 -3.47
N ALA A 44 5.02 1.59 -4.27
CA ALA A 44 3.76 1.62 -4.99
C ALA A 44 4.03 1.50 -6.49
N LEU A 45 3.42 0.51 -7.14
CA LEU A 45 3.41 0.32 -8.58
C LEU A 45 2.05 0.78 -9.13
N SER A 46 2.04 1.73 -10.06
CA SER A 46 0.88 2.00 -10.90
C SER A 46 0.92 1.07 -12.11
N ILE A 47 -0.06 0.18 -12.24
CA ILE A 47 -0.16 -0.77 -13.36
C ILE A 47 -0.33 -0.02 -14.68
N ASP A 48 -1.23 0.96 -14.72
CA ASP A 48 -1.57 1.70 -15.94
C ASP A 48 -0.39 2.50 -16.49
N LYS A 49 0.43 3.06 -15.60
CA LYS A 49 1.58 3.88 -15.98
C LYS A 49 2.88 3.10 -16.07
N GLN A 50 2.89 1.87 -15.54
CA GLN A 50 4.10 1.06 -15.35
C GLN A 50 5.19 1.83 -14.57
N GLU A 51 4.77 2.61 -13.57
CA GLU A 51 5.66 3.44 -12.74
C GLU A 51 5.75 2.88 -11.33
N VAL A 52 6.97 2.81 -10.81
CA VAL A 52 7.27 2.37 -9.44
C VAL A 52 7.79 3.54 -8.63
N GLN A 53 7.17 3.81 -7.48
CA GLN A 53 7.55 4.87 -6.56
C GLN A 53 7.85 4.29 -5.18
N LYS A 54 8.98 4.70 -4.58
CA LYS A 54 9.23 4.45 -3.15
C LYS A 54 8.34 5.35 -2.30
N VAL A 55 7.60 4.77 -1.36
CA VAL A 55 6.66 5.49 -0.49
C VAL A 55 7.06 5.46 0.99
N ALA A 56 7.90 4.51 1.40
CA ALA A 56 8.46 4.46 2.75
C ALA A 56 9.83 3.76 2.77
N SER A 57 10.64 4.06 3.79
CA SER A 57 11.93 3.43 4.05
C SER A 57 12.10 3.21 5.55
N HIS A 58 12.77 2.14 5.91
CA HIS A 58 13.20 1.86 7.26
C HIS A 58 14.61 1.30 7.25
N ASP A 59 15.48 1.90 8.05
CA ASP A 59 16.85 1.44 8.24
C ASP A 59 16.90 0.67 9.57
N ALA A 60 17.18 -0.63 9.51
CA ALA A 60 17.25 -1.45 10.72
C ALA A 60 18.51 -1.10 11.52
N GLY A 61 18.36 -0.26 12.54
CA GLY A 61 19.39 -0.03 13.57
C GLY A 61 19.50 -1.23 14.52
N GLY A 62 20.02 -2.36 14.04
CA GLY A 62 20.35 -3.54 14.85
C GLY A 62 19.16 -4.34 15.40
N GLY A 63 18.96 -5.55 14.87
CA GLY A 63 18.22 -6.63 15.56
C GLY A 63 16.69 -6.53 15.64
N GLY A 64 16.06 -5.60 14.93
CA GLY A 64 14.59 -5.54 14.79
C GLY A 64 14.07 -6.41 13.64
N GLY A 65 12.84 -6.93 13.78
CA GLY A 65 12.13 -7.61 12.68
C GLY A 65 11.73 -6.66 11.55
N ASP A 66 11.13 -7.20 10.48
CA ASP A 66 10.62 -6.40 9.36
C ASP A 66 9.48 -5.48 9.85
N PRO A 67 9.64 -4.15 9.85
CA PRO A 67 8.60 -3.21 10.33
C PRO A 67 7.33 -3.26 9.48
N TRP A 68 7.40 -3.86 8.28
CA TRP A 68 6.29 -3.98 7.34
C TRP A 68 5.68 -5.38 7.33
N GLU A 69 6.05 -6.26 8.29
CA GLU A 69 5.55 -7.64 8.31
C GLU A 69 4.02 -7.72 8.32
N ASN A 70 3.38 -6.78 9.01
CA ASN A 70 1.92 -6.67 9.16
C ASN A 70 1.30 -5.62 8.22
N LEU A 71 2.04 -5.15 7.21
CA LEU A 71 1.52 -4.20 6.22
C LEU A 71 0.54 -4.94 5.29
N HIS A 72 -0.73 -4.81 5.61
CA HIS A 72 -1.85 -5.30 4.82
C HIS A 72 -2.94 -4.21 4.77
N GLY A 73 -3.73 -4.19 3.71
CA GLY A 73 -4.80 -3.21 3.58
C GLY A 73 -5.81 -3.59 2.51
N TYR A 74 -6.80 -2.73 2.34
CA TYR A 74 -7.88 -2.86 1.37
C TYR A 74 -8.30 -1.47 0.89
N GLU A 75 -8.73 -1.39 -0.36
CA GLU A 75 -8.96 -0.11 -1.01
C GLU A 75 -10.27 0.50 -0.54
N MET A 76 -10.16 1.69 0.04
CA MET A 76 -11.28 2.40 0.64
C MET A 76 -11.79 3.52 -0.24
N ASP A 77 -13.10 3.51 -0.47
CA ASP A 77 -13.82 4.70 -0.92
C ASP A 77 -13.98 5.64 0.28
N ARG A 78 -13.07 6.61 0.35
CA ARG A 78 -13.04 7.58 1.44
C ARG A 78 -14.35 8.36 1.56
N ALA A 79 -14.99 8.71 0.44
CA ALA A 79 -16.20 9.51 0.46
C ALA A 79 -17.37 8.70 1.04
N ALA A 80 -17.54 7.46 0.57
CA ALA A 80 -18.54 6.54 1.13
C ALA A 80 -18.29 6.26 2.62
N TYR A 81 -17.04 5.99 3.01
CA TYR A 81 -16.68 5.75 4.41
C TYR A 81 -17.01 6.96 5.30
N LEU A 82 -16.60 8.17 4.92
CA LEU A 82 -16.90 9.38 5.69
C LEU A 82 -18.41 9.65 5.77
N ALA A 83 -19.17 9.35 4.72
CA ALA A 83 -20.64 9.44 4.76
C ALA A 83 -21.22 8.51 5.84
N THR A 84 -20.71 7.28 5.99
CA THR A 84 -21.18 6.38 7.06
C THR A 84 -20.90 6.92 8.47
N LEU A 85 -19.81 7.67 8.66
CA LEU A 85 -19.47 8.29 9.95
C LEU A 85 -20.31 9.54 10.25
N GLY A 86 -20.69 10.30 9.21
CA GLY A 86 -21.50 11.52 9.35
C GLY A 86 -22.98 11.25 9.66
N VAL A 87 -23.50 10.09 9.26
CA VAL A 87 -24.92 9.70 9.46
C VAL A 87 -25.23 9.41 10.94
N GLY A 88 -24.22 9.21 11.79
CA GLY A 88 -24.37 8.99 13.23
C GLY A 88 -24.87 10.19 14.05
N TYR A 89 -24.88 11.41 13.49
CA TYR A 89 -25.35 12.62 14.20
C TYR A 89 -26.67 13.21 13.66
N HIS A 90 -27.34 12.56 12.69
CA HIS A 90 -28.55 13.11 12.06
C HIS A 90 -29.69 12.09 11.84
N THR A 91 -29.79 11.05 12.67
CA THR A 91 -30.96 10.15 12.69
C THR A 91 -31.67 10.16 14.05
N ARG A 92 -32.06 11.37 14.48
CA ARG A 92 -33.24 11.60 15.34
C ARG A 92 -33.93 12.89 14.91
N GLY A 93 -34.53 12.86 13.73
CA GLY A 93 -35.39 13.94 13.23
C GLY A 93 -36.37 13.34 12.24
N TYR A 94 -37.62 13.20 12.68
CA TYR A 94 -38.74 12.68 11.92
C TYR A 94 -38.93 13.39 10.58
N CYS A 95 -39.17 12.63 9.52
CA CYS A 95 -39.97 13.10 8.38
C CYS A 95 -41.12 12.11 8.22
N LEU A 96 -42.28 12.53 8.71
CA LEU A 96 -43.58 12.09 8.20
C LEU A 96 -43.71 12.68 6.79
N ASP A 97 -44.03 11.85 5.81
CA ASP A 97 -44.92 12.15 4.68
C ASP A 97 -45.63 10.85 4.29
#